data_AF-A0A2G5DFH2-F1
#
_entry.id   AF-A0A2G5DFH2-F1
#
_cell.length_a   1.000
_cell.length_b   1.000
_cell.length_c   1.000
_cell.angle_alpha   90.00
_cell.angle_beta   90.00
_cell.angle_gamma   90.00
#
_symmetry.space_group_name_H-M   'P 1'
#
loop_
_entity.id
_entity.type
_entity.pdbx_description
1 polymer ?
#
loop_
_entity_poly.entity_id
_entity_poly.type
_entity_poly.pdbx_seq_one_letter_code
_entity_poly.pdbx_strand_id
1 'polypeptide(L)'
;MDQKFKRGDSVEISIKEDGFYGSYYVANVLSHLNDHEYIIEYKTLLNDDATKLLKDIVDVENVRPLPPQISVSSGFLLHEEVDVYDNEGWWVGNVTGRNGLMYNVYFASTNEEIAYPSYRLRLHQEWKDGKWVIGSEKVAS
;
A
#
# COMPACT_ATOMS: atom_id res chain seq x y z
N MET A 1 -7.86 -17.37 -12.00
CA MET A 1 -8.26 -18.09 -10.78
C MET A 1 -7.95 -17.17 -9.63
N ASP A 2 -8.99 -16.64 -8.99
CA ASP A 2 -8.85 -15.65 -7.94
C ASP A 2 -8.19 -16.28 -6.72
N GLN A 3 -7.10 -15.67 -6.26
CA GLN A 3 -6.37 -16.15 -5.10
C GLN A 3 -7.22 -15.89 -3.85
N LYS A 4 -7.77 -16.94 -3.25
CA LYS A 4 -8.46 -16.87 -1.95
C LYS A 4 -7.43 -16.95 -0.82
N PHE A 5 -7.31 -15.87 -0.05
CA PHE A 5 -6.46 -15.81 1.14
C PHE A 5 -7.07 -16.62 2.27
N LYS A 6 -6.23 -17.22 3.11
CA LYS A 6 -6.63 -18.06 4.24
C LYS A 6 -6.46 -17.31 5.56
N ARG A 7 -7.14 -17.80 6.60
CA ARG A 7 -6.94 -17.30 7.97
C ARG A 7 -5.45 -17.33 8.34
N GLY A 8 -4.94 -16.19 8.80
CA GLY A 8 -3.54 -15.99 9.18
C GLY A 8 -2.66 -15.40 8.09
N ASP A 9 -3.12 -15.38 6.83
CA ASP A 9 -2.36 -14.75 5.75
C ASP A 9 -2.24 -13.24 6.00
N SER A 10 -1.03 -12.70 5.80
CA SER A 10 -0.79 -11.26 5.81
C SER A 10 -1.02 -10.68 4.41
N VAL A 11 -1.78 -9.59 4.36
CA VAL A 11 -2.23 -8.94 3.13
C VAL A 11 -2.10 -7.42 3.25
N GLU A 12 -2.14 -6.73 2.12
CA GLU A 12 -2.35 -5.29 2.06
C GLU A 12 -3.78 -4.98 1.61
N ILE A 13 -4.43 -4.05 2.32
CA ILE A 13 -5.77 -3.56 2.04
C ILE A 13 -5.68 -2.19 1.39
N SER A 14 -6.23 -2.06 0.19
CA SER A 14 -6.40 -0.76 -0.47
C SER A 14 -7.70 -0.11 -0.01
N ILE A 15 -7.61 1.06 0.61
CA ILE A 15 -8.79 1.80 1.08
C ILE A 15 -9.23 2.75 -0.04
N LYS A 16 -10.51 2.67 -0.42
CA LYS A 16 -11.10 3.46 -1.52
C LYS A 16 -11.89 4.68 -1.05
N GLU A 17 -11.93 4.91 0.25
CA GLU A 17 -12.61 6.06 0.86
C GLU A 17 -11.84 7.36 0.61
N ASP A 18 -12.58 8.47 0.55
CA ASP A 18 -12.01 9.80 0.39
C ASP A 18 -11.02 10.11 1.52
N GLY A 19 -9.85 10.62 1.15
CA GLY A 19 -8.75 10.87 2.09
C GLY A 19 -7.81 9.68 2.31
N PHE A 20 -8.20 8.47 1.93
CA PHE A 20 -7.35 7.27 1.99
C PHE A 20 -7.02 6.71 0.60
N TYR A 21 -7.53 7.31 -0.46
CA TYR A 21 -7.26 6.87 -1.83
C TYR A 21 -5.75 6.84 -2.12
N GLY A 22 -5.27 5.70 -2.62
CA GLY A 22 -3.85 5.46 -2.88
C GLY A 22 -3.07 4.98 -1.67
N SER A 23 -3.74 4.58 -0.58
CA SER A 23 -3.11 3.96 0.58
C SER A 23 -3.24 2.43 0.59
N TYR A 24 -2.27 1.78 1.23
CA TYR A 24 -2.26 0.35 1.51
C TYR A 24 -1.91 0.08 2.97
N TYR A 25 -2.79 -0.61 3.67
CA TYR A 25 -2.62 -0.95 5.09
C TYR A 25 -2.42 -2.44 5.27
N VAL A 26 -1.44 -2.81 6.11
CA VAL A 26 -1.12 -4.23 6.34
C VAL A 26 -2.11 -4.81 7.35
N ALA A 27 -2.71 -5.96 7.00
CA ALA A 27 -3.66 -6.67 7.85
C ALA A 27 -3.39 -8.19 7.83
N ASN A 28 -4.02 -8.90 8.77
CA ASN A 28 -4.13 -10.35 8.75
C ASN A 28 -5.57 -10.76 8.46
N VAL A 29 -5.76 -11.79 7.64
CA VAL A 29 -7.07 -12.38 7.39
C VAL A 29 -7.51 -13.20 8.61
N LEU A 30 -8.68 -12.91 9.16
CA LEU A 30 -9.27 -13.68 10.27
C LEU A 30 -10.19 -14.80 9.77
N SER A 31 -11.04 -14.49 8.79
CA SER A 31 -11.96 -15.44 8.16
C SER A 31 -12.58 -14.86 6.90
N HIS A 32 -13.21 -15.72 6.10
CA HIS A 32 -14.17 -15.28 5.07
C HIS A 32 -15.51 -14.99 5.72
N LEU A 33 -16.13 -13.86 5.38
CA LEU A 33 -17.52 -13.61 5.73
C LEU A 33 -18.44 -14.27 4.69
N ASN A 34 -18.10 -14.13 3.41
CA ASN A 34 -18.72 -14.80 2.27
C ASN A 34 -17.71 -14.90 1.11
N ASP A 35 -18.19 -15.17 -0.11
CA ASP A 35 -17.33 -15.32 -1.29
C ASP A 35 -16.66 -14.01 -1.76
N HIS A 36 -17.16 -12.85 -1.34
CA HIS A 36 -16.71 -11.53 -1.78
C HIS A 36 -16.08 -10.69 -0.66
N GLU A 37 -16.17 -11.12 0.60
CA GLU A 37 -15.74 -10.32 1.74
C GLU A 37 -14.89 -11.13 2.74
N TYR A 38 -13.86 -10.47 3.27
CA TYR A 38 -13.02 -10.95 4.36
C TYR A 38 -13.30 -10.18 5.65
N ILE A 39 -13.17 -10.87 6.79
CA ILE A 39 -12.94 -10.21 8.08
C ILE A 39 -11.43 -10.16 8.30
N ILE A 40 -10.91 -8.96 8.51
CA ILE A 40 -9.47 -8.71 8.72
C ILE A 40 -9.21 -8.07 10.08
N GLU A 41 -7.95 -8.07 10.50
CA GLU A 41 -7.43 -7.28 11.61
C GLU A 41 -6.18 -6.54 11.12
N TYR A 42 -6.19 -5.21 11.16
CA TYR A 42 -5.05 -4.39 10.79
C TYR A 42 -3.89 -4.61 11.76
N LYS A 43 -2.64 -4.48 11.28
CA LYS A 43 -1.45 -4.69 12.11
C LYS A 43 -1.05 -3.47 12.94
N THR A 44 -1.48 -2.29 12.51
CA THR A 44 -1.04 -1.00 13.06
C THR A 44 -2.20 -0.13 13.49
N LEU A 45 -3.31 -0.13 12.75
CA LEU A 45 -4.50 0.66 13.08
C LEU A 45 -5.21 0.13 14.33
N LEU A 46 -5.60 1.04 15.21
CA LEU A 46 -6.39 0.76 16.41
C LEU A 46 -7.86 1.10 16.17
N ASN A 47 -8.73 0.48 16.96
CA ASN A 47 -10.13 0.87 17.05
C ASN A 47 -10.31 2.26 17.69
N ASP A 48 -11.53 2.80 17.66
CA ASP A 48 -11.86 4.14 18.18
C ASP A 48 -11.44 4.34 19.65
N ASP A 49 -11.52 3.28 20.47
CA ASP A 49 -11.11 3.33 21.88
C ASP A 49 -9.57 3.27 22.08
N ALA A 50 -8.81 3.08 21.00
CA ALA A 50 -7.36 2.89 20.99
C ALA A 50 -6.85 1.75 21.92
N THR A 51 -7.68 0.72 22.14
CA THR A 51 -7.36 -0.39 23.06
C THR A 51 -7.00 -1.69 22.35
N LYS A 52 -7.44 -1.86 21.10
CA LYS A 52 -7.24 -3.07 20.31
C LYS A 52 -6.99 -2.70 18.86
N LEU A 53 -6.37 -3.62 18.13
CA LEU A 53 -6.24 -3.51 16.68
C LEU A 53 -7.64 -3.47 16.03
N LEU A 54 -7.76 -2.63 15.01
CA LEU A 54 -8.97 -2.44 14.25
C LEU A 54 -9.28 -3.72 13.46
N LYS A 55 -10.53 -4.18 13.56
CA LYS A 55 -11.08 -5.25 12.73
C LYS A 55 -12.09 -4.66 11.78
N ASP A 56 -12.13 -5.18 10.57
CA ASP A 56 -12.98 -4.64 9.53
C ASP A 56 -13.46 -5.72 8.56
N ILE A 57 -14.49 -5.40 7.79
CA ILE A 57 -15.01 -6.20 6.69
C ILE A 57 -14.58 -5.52 5.39
N VAL A 58 -13.87 -6.24 4.54
CA VAL A 58 -13.30 -5.69 3.30
C VAL A 58 -13.62 -6.57 2.09
N ASP A 59 -13.90 -5.94 0.95
CA ASP A 59 -14.10 -6.63 -0.31
C ASP A 59 -12.82 -7.34 -0.78
N VAL A 60 -12.97 -8.52 -1.35
CA VAL A 60 -11.87 -9.33 -1.92
C VAL A 60 -11.07 -8.57 -2.97
N GLU A 61 -11.69 -7.63 -3.70
CA GLU A 61 -11.07 -6.81 -4.73
C GLU A 61 -10.09 -5.76 -4.17
N ASN A 62 -10.27 -5.39 -2.90
CA ASN A 62 -9.41 -4.44 -2.20
C ASN A 62 -8.22 -5.11 -1.50
N VAL A 63 -8.14 -6.44 -1.54
CA VAL A 63 -7.10 -7.23 -0.86
C VAL A 63 -6.05 -7.72 -1.85
N ARG A 64 -4.77 -7.48 -1.55
CA ARG A 64 -3.62 -8.01 -2.30
C ARG A 64 -2.62 -8.69 -1.37
N PRO A 65 -1.75 -9.60 -1.87
CA PRO A 65 -0.70 -10.16 -1.02
C PRO A 65 0.27 -9.06 -0.56
N LEU A 66 1.20 -9.40 0.34
CA LEU A 66 2.34 -8.51 0.58
C LEU A 66 3.22 -8.42 -0.68
N PRO A 67 3.67 -7.23 -1.09
CA PRO A 67 4.58 -7.09 -2.21
C PRO A 67 5.93 -7.74 -1.90
N PRO A 68 6.61 -8.29 -2.91
CA PRO A 68 7.96 -8.80 -2.72
C PRO A 68 8.89 -7.64 -2.36
N GLN A 69 9.85 -7.94 -1.48
CA GLN A 69 10.86 -6.96 -1.10
C GLN A 69 11.86 -6.78 -2.25
N ILE A 70 11.94 -5.56 -2.77
CA ILE A 70 12.90 -5.17 -3.80
C ILE A 70 13.96 -4.29 -3.15
N SER A 71 15.22 -4.71 -3.19
CA SER A 71 16.34 -3.91 -2.71
C SER A 71 16.67 -2.80 -3.71
N VAL A 72 16.52 -1.54 -3.30
CA VAL A 72 16.84 -0.36 -4.12
C VAL A 72 18.18 0.21 -3.66
N SER A 73 19.28 -0.23 -4.26
CA SER A 73 20.63 0.20 -3.88
C SER A 73 21.06 1.54 -4.49
N SER A 74 20.51 1.90 -5.66
CA SER A 74 20.81 3.16 -6.37
C SER A 74 20.02 4.37 -5.83
N GLY A 75 19.04 4.13 -4.96
CA GLY A 75 18.00 5.10 -4.65
C GLY A 75 16.97 5.23 -5.76
N PHE A 76 16.04 6.17 -5.60
CA PHE A 76 14.92 6.39 -6.50
C PHE A 76 15.20 7.51 -7.51
N LEU A 77 14.63 7.39 -8.71
CA LEU A 77 14.75 8.35 -9.80
C LEU A 77 13.71 9.46 -9.71
N LEU A 78 13.99 10.60 -10.36
CA LEU A 78 13.00 11.65 -10.52
C LEU A 78 11.78 11.11 -11.31
N HIS A 79 10.58 11.43 -10.85
CA HIS A 79 9.28 10.96 -11.32
C HIS A 79 9.01 9.45 -11.14
N GLU A 80 9.90 8.72 -10.46
CA GLU A 80 9.63 7.33 -10.11
C GLU A 80 8.46 7.24 -9.13
N GLU A 81 7.58 6.27 -9.35
CA GLU A 81 6.45 5.99 -8.49
C GLU A 81 6.90 5.11 -7.32
N VAL A 82 6.58 5.55 -6.11
CA VAL A 82 7.01 4.93 -4.87
C VAL A 82 5.83 4.80 -3.92
N ASP A 83 5.90 3.85 -3.00
CA ASP A 83 5.07 3.89 -1.80
C ASP A 83 5.87 4.49 -0.65
N VAL A 84 5.29 5.45 0.06
CA VAL A 84 5.84 6.05 1.27
C VAL A 84 5.12 5.50 2.50
N TYR A 85 5.87 5.04 3.49
CA TYR A 85 5.29 4.66 4.78
C TYR A 85 5.03 5.89 5.65
N ASP A 86 3.77 6.23 5.83
CA ASP A 86 3.30 7.33 6.68
C ASP A 86 1.88 7.06 7.20
N ASN A 87 1.52 7.62 8.37
CA ASN A 87 0.22 7.38 9.00
C ASN A 87 -0.19 5.89 8.99
N GLU A 88 0.75 5.03 9.39
CA GLU A 88 0.58 3.58 9.56
C GLU A 88 0.27 2.78 8.27
N GLY A 89 0.32 3.43 7.11
CA GLY A 89 0.07 2.85 5.80
C GLY A 89 1.14 3.20 4.77
N TRP A 90 1.03 2.58 3.60
CA TRP A 90 1.87 2.84 2.42
C TRP A 90 1.10 3.69 1.42
N TRP A 91 1.62 4.86 1.07
CA TRP A 91 0.95 5.86 0.24
C TRP A 91 1.66 6.00 -1.10
N VAL A 92 0.91 5.83 -2.20
CA VAL A 92 1.44 6.00 -3.56
C VAL A 92 1.75 7.47 -3.81
N GLY A 93 2.97 7.74 -4.26
CA GLY A 93 3.40 9.07 -4.68
C GLY A 93 4.51 9.04 -5.71
N ASN A 94 4.85 10.19 -6.27
CA ASN A 94 5.92 10.34 -7.25
C ASN A 94 7.07 11.14 -6.69
N VAL A 95 8.31 10.67 -6.91
CA VAL A 95 9.51 11.41 -6.51
C VAL A 95 9.62 12.70 -7.33
N THR A 96 9.72 13.85 -6.67
CA THR A 96 9.90 15.17 -7.32
C THR A 96 11.26 15.79 -7.06
N GLY A 97 12.04 15.23 -6.13
CA GLY A 97 13.38 15.71 -5.84
C GLY A 97 14.11 14.84 -4.83
N ARG A 98 15.41 15.10 -4.68
CA ARG A 98 16.27 14.40 -3.72
C ARG A 98 17.32 15.34 -3.15
N ASN A 99 17.49 15.30 -1.83
CA ASN A 99 18.58 15.95 -1.12
C ASN A 99 19.27 14.94 -0.18
N GLY A 100 20.39 14.38 -0.63
CA GLY A 100 21.10 13.32 0.10
C GLY A 100 20.27 12.04 0.23
N LEU A 101 19.83 11.72 1.45
CA LEU A 101 18.98 10.55 1.76
C LEU A 101 17.49 10.93 1.91
N MET A 102 17.13 12.20 1.72
CA MET A 102 15.76 12.68 1.73
C MET A 102 15.21 12.78 0.30
N TYR A 103 13.98 12.34 0.10
CA TYR A 103 13.25 12.40 -1.16
C TYR A 103 12.00 13.25 -0.98
N ASN A 104 11.81 14.22 -1.87
CA ASN A 104 10.53 14.91 -1.97
C ASN A 104 9.59 14.01 -2.78
N VAL A 105 8.40 13.77 -2.26
CA VAL A 105 7.38 12.94 -2.88
C VAL A 105 6.09 13.74 -2.98
N TYR A 106 5.51 13.76 -4.17
CA TYR A 106 4.22 14.37 -4.46
C TYR A 106 3.10 13.34 -4.40
N PHE A 107 2.02 13.66 -3.70
CA PHE A 107 0.82 12.84 -3.58
C PHE A 107 -0.33 13.47 -4.36
N ALA A 108 -0.76 12.80 -5.43
CA ALA A 108 -1.80 13.33 -6.31
C ALA A 108 -3.19 13.42 -5.63
N SER A 109 -3.47 12.54 -4.66
CA SER A 109 -4.75 12.50 -3.94
C SER A 109 -4.96 13.70 -3.02
N THR A 110 -3.90 14.21 -2.38
CA THR A 110 -3.96 15.36 -1.47
C THR A 110 -3.37 16.65 -2.07
N ASN A 111 -2.68 16.55 -3.21
CA ASN A 111 -1.94 17.63 -3.84
C ASN A 111 -0.83 18.21 -2.94
N GLU A 112 -0.19 17.35 -2.15
CA GLU A 112 0.88 17.70 -1.23
C GLU A 112 2.25 17.23 -1.74
N GLU A 113 3.30 17.96 -1.39
CA GLU A 113 4.69 17.54 -1.58
C GLU A 113 5.39 17.51 -0.22
N ILE A 114 5.94 16.35 0.15
CA ILE A 114 6.52 16.14 1.49
C ILE A 114 7.87 15.41 1.35
N ALA A 115 8.84 15.77 2.18
CA ALA A 115 10.17 15.16 2.20
C ALA A 115 10.24 13.97 3.18
N TYR A 116 10.65 12.81 2.69
CA TYR A 116 10.80 11.59 3.49
C TYR A 116 12.22 11.00 3.38
N PRO A 117 12.73 10.36 4.44
CA PRO A 117 13.98 9.64 4.37
C PRO A 117 13.82 8.36 3.54
N SER A 118 14.88 7.98 2.82
CA SER A 118 14.91 6.83 1.92
C SER A 118 14.37 5.51 2.50
N TYR A 119 14.56 5.25 3.80
CA TYR A 119 14.10 4.01 4.45
C TYR A 119 12.59 3.92 4.63
N ARG A 120 11.86 5.04 4.44
CA ARG A 120 10.39 5.05 4.42
C ARG A 120 9.81 4.82 3.03
N LEU A 121 10.64 4.76 1.99
CA LEU A 121 10.20 4.54 0.62
C LEU A 121 10.42 3.08 0.23
N ARG A 122 9.51 2.56 -0.58
CA ARG A 122 9.71 1.34 -1.38
C ARG A 122 9.26 1.59 -2.82
N LEU A 123 9.76 0.78 -3.74
CA LEU A 123 9.30 0.84 -5.12
C LEU A 123 7.81 0.48 -5.18
N HIS A 124 7.03 1.31 -5.87
CA HIS A 124 5.60 1.04 -6.03
C HIS A 124 5.41 -0.21 -6.90
N GLN A 125 4.49 -1.07 -6.46
CA GLN A 125 4.13 -2.30 -7.14
C GLN A 125 2.61 -2.45 -7.17
N GLU A 126 2.10 -2.88 -8.31
CA GLU A 126 0.69 -3.19 -8.53
C GLU A 126 0.47 -4.71 -8.56
N TRP A 127 -0.66 -5.14 -8.01
CA TRP A 127 -1.09 -6.53 -8.07
C TRP A 127 -2.16 -6.68 -9.15
N LYS A 128 -1.82 -7.30 -10.28
CA LYS A 128 -2.71 -7.45 -11.44
C LYS A 128 -2.68 -8.90 -11.93
N ASP A 129 -3.85 -9.50 -12.15
CA ASP A 129 -3.97 -10.85 -12.70
C ASP A 129 -3.11 -11.93 -12.00
N GLY A 130 -2.96 -11.83 -10.68
CA GLY A 130 -2.19 -12.79 -9.89
C GLY A 130 -0.66 -12.62 -9.97
N LYS A 131 -0.17 -11.47 -10.45
CA LYS A 131 1.26 -11.15 -10.52
C LYS A 131 1.56 -9.73 -10.02
N TRP A 132 2.75 -9.56 -9.46
CA TRP A 132 3.31 -8.24 -9.14
C TRP A 132 3.90 -7.60 -10.39
N VAL A 133 3.55 -6.35 -10.64
CA VAL A 133 4.13 -5.52 -11.71
C VAL A 133 4.67 -4.23 -11.11
N ILE A 134 5.82 -3.78 -11.58
CA ILE A 134 6.42 -2.51 -11.17
C ILE A 134 5.89 -1.41 -12.11
N GLY A 135 5.65 -0.22 -11.58
CA GLY A 135 5.21 0.94 -12.35
C GLY A 135 6.21 1.32 -13.47
N SER A 136 5.98 0.83 -14.68
CA SER A 136 6.31 1.47 -15.98
C SER A 136 5.81 0.63 -17.18
N GLU A 137 4.56 0.14 -17.14
CA GLU A 137 3.79 -0.10 -18.37
C GLU A 137 2.69 0.95 -18.47
N LYS A 138 3.09 2.21 -18.70
CA LYS A 138 2.19 3.13 -19.40
C LYS A 138 2.18 2.68 -20.85
N VAL A 139 1.33 1.71 -21.18
CA VAL A 139 0.96 1.48 -22.58
C VAL A 139 0.24 2.76 -23.01
N ALA A 140 0.93 3.57 -23.80
CA ALA A 140 0.32 4.71 -24.46
C ALA A 140 -0.78 4.17 -25.37
N SER A 141 -2.03 4.51 -25.06
CA SER A 141 -3.16 4.47 -25.99
C SER A 141 -3.32 5.82 -26.67
#